data_AF-A0A0D6JKP2-F1
#
_entry.id   AF-A0A0D6JKP2-F1
#
_cell.length_a   1.000
_cell.length_b   1.000
_cell.length_c   1.000
_cell.angle_alpha   90.00
_cell.angle_beta   90.00
_cell.angle_gamma   90.00
#
_symmetry.space_group_name_H-M   'P 1'
#
loop_
_entity.id
_entity.type
_entity.pdbx_description
1 polymer ?
#
loop_
_entity_poly.entity_id
_entity_poly.type
_entity_poly.pdbx_seq_one_letter_code
_entity_poly.pdbx_strand_id
1 'polypeptide(L)'
;MRILMIGAAALMLISAFRLYAINYDTRDFAEQVQAQERCLEKIRQDIAILKADRALAARPEVIGPAARAMGLAPAREDQFTEPDVENHLAALPNETREAAGSSR
;
A
#
# COMPACT_ATOMS: atom_id res chain seq x y z
N MET A 1 47.31 26.90 26.04
CA MET A 1 46.96 25.54 26.52
C MET A 1 45.50 25.41 26.93
N ARG A 2 45.03 26.09 27.99
CA ARG A 2 43.62 25.97 28.48
C ARG A 2 42.55 26.29 27.42
N ILE A 3 42.73 27.35 26.64
CA ILE A 3 41.78 27.75 25.58
C ILE A 3 41.67 26.67 24.49
N LEU A 4 42.78 26.03 24.12
CA LEU A 4 42.80 24.92 23.15
C LEU A 4 42.06 23.68 23.69
N MET A 5 42.25 23.34 24.97
CA MET A 5 41.54 22.23 25.60
C MET A 5 40.03 22.46 25.66
N ILE A 6 39.60 23.69 25.96
CA ILE A 6 38.17 24.05 25.97
C ILE A 6 37.59 23.97 24.56
N GLY A 7 38.32 24.46 23.54
CA GLY A 7 37.90 24.34 22.14
C GLY A 7 37.78 22.88 21.68
N ALA A 8 38.74 22.03 22.04
CA ALA A 8 38.71 20.60 21.74
C ALA A 8 37.53 19.89 22.44
N ALA A 9 37.29 20.20 23.71
CA ALA A 9 36.16 19.66 24.46
C ALA A 9 34.82 20.07 23.85
N ALA A 10 34.68 21.33 23.43
CA ALA A 10 33.47 21.82 22.76
C ALA A 10 33.24 21.10 21.42
N LEU A 11 34.27 20.92 20.60
CA LEU A 11 34.16 20.17 19.34
C LEU A 11 33.78 18.69 19.57
N MET A 12 34.34 18.06 20.61
CA MET A 12 34.01 16.69 20.97
C MET A 12 32.53 16.56 21.39
N LEU A 13 32.03 17.50 22.20
CA LEU A 13 30.63 17.57 22.60
C LEU A 13 29.72 17.75 21.38
N ILE A 14 30.02 18.68 20.48
CA ILE A 14 29.23 18.91 19.26
C ILE A 14 29.17 17.65 18.40
N SER A 15 30.31 16.95 18.25
CA SER A 15 30.38 15.69 17.50
C SER A 15 29.51 14.60 18.13
N ALA A 16 29.59 14.44 19.46
CA ALA A 16 28.77 13.48 20.19
C ALA A 16 27.27 13.78 20.05
N PHE A 17 26.87 15.05 20.16
CA PHE A 17 25.47 15.46 19.95
C PHE A 17 25.00 15.20 18.52
N ARG A 18 25.82 15.50 17.51
CA ARG A 18 25.51 15.23 16.11
C ARG A 18 25.33 13.75 15.84
N LEU A 19 26.24 12.92 16.35
CA LEU A 19 26.15 11.47 16.20
C LEU A 19 24.90 10.91 16.90
N TYR A 20 24.58 11.43 18.08
CA TYR A 20 23.37 11.06 18.80
C TYR A 20 22.10 11.42 18.02
N ALA A 21 22.01 12.65 17.51
CA ALA A 21 20.87 13.10 16.72
C ALA A 21 20.66 12.22 15.48
N ILE A 22 21.72 11.96 14.70
CA ILE A 22 21.64 11.12 13.51
C ILE A 22 21.18 9.69 13.86
N ASN A 23 21.73 9.12 14.94
CA ASN A 23 21.37 7.76 15.36
C ASN A 23 19.90 7.70 15.83
N TYR A 24 19.46 8.71 16.58
CA TYR A 24 18.09 8.82 17.04
C TYR A 24 17.11 8.97 15.87
N ASP A 25 17.38 9.88 14.94
CA ASP A 25 16.55 10.09 13.74
C ASP A 25 16.45 8.82 12.90
N THR A 26 17.55 8.07 12.77
CA THR A 26 17.57 6.78 12.07
C THR A 26 16.65 5.77 12.73
N ARG A 27 16.61 5.75 14.07
CA ARG A 27 15.78 4.81 14.83
C ARG A 27 14.30 5.17 14.76
N ASP A 28 13.98 6.46 14.86
CA ASP A 28 12.61 6.94 14.71
C ASP A 28 12.08 6.65 13.29
N PHE A 29 12.90 6.89 12.27
CA PHE A 29 12.53 6.55 10.88
C PHE A 29 12.30 5.05 10.69
N ALA A 30 13.15 4.19 11.26
CA ALA A 30 12.97 2.75 11.20
C ALA A 30 11.67 2.28 11.87
N GLU A 31 11.31 2.86 13.02
CA GLU A 31 10.05 2.57 13.71
C GLU A 31 8.83 3.01 12.87
N GLN A 32 8.91 4.20 12.24
CA GLN A 32 7.85 4.69 11.34
C GLN A 32 7.67 3.80 10.11
N VAL A 33 8.77 3.39 9.46
CA VAL A 33 8.72 2.47 8.31
C VAL A 33 8.08 1.15 8.72
N GLN A 34 8.49 0.57 9.84
CA GLN A 34 7.90 -0.69 10.32
C GLN A 34 6.40 -0.54 10.63
N ALA A 35 5.97 0.60 11.17
CA ALA A 35 4.56 0.88 11.39
C ALA A 35 3.76 0.95 10.07
N GLN A 36 4.32 1.60 9.05
CA GLN A 36 3.72 1.69 7.72
C GLN A 36 3.65 0.32 7.03
N GLU A 37 4.71 -0.49 7.11
CA GLU A 37 4.73 -1.85 6.55
C GLU A 37 3.64 -2.74 7.18
N ARG A 38 3.48 -2.69 8.51
CA ARG A 38 2.40 -3.41 9.20
C ARG A 38 1.01 -2.94 8.76
N CYS A 39 0.82 -1.65 8.55
CA CYS A 39 -0.43 -1.09 8.04
C CYS A 39 -0.72 -1.60 6.62
N LEU A 40 0.30 -1.58 5.75
CA LEU A 40 0.21 -2.02 4.38
C LEU A 40 -0.12 -3.52 4.28
N GLU A 41 0.50 -4.35 5.11
CA GLU A 41 0.19 -5.78 5.19
C GLU A 41 -1.27 -6.02 5.60
N LYS A 42 -1.76 -5.28 6.60
CA LYS A 42 -3.17 -5.35 7.01
C LYS A 42 -4.12 -4.96 5.89
N ILE A 43 -3.86 -3.85 5.21
CA ILE A 43 -4.68 -3.40 4.08
C ILE A 43 -4.70 -4.44 2.96
N ARG A 44 -3.55 -5.07 2.65
CA ARG A 44 -3.48 -6.15 1.66
C ARG A 44 -4.36 -7.34 2.02
N GLN A 45 -4.36 -7.74 3.30
CA GLN A 45 -5.21 -8.83 3.78
C GLN A 45 -6.69 -8.46 3.68
N ASP A 46 -7.08 -7.25 4.08
CA ASP A 46 -8.46 -6.78 3.98
C ASP A 46 -8.94 -6.75 2.52
N ILE A 47 -8.10 -6.28 1.59
CA ILE A 47 -8.39 -6.30 0.16
C ILE A 47 -8.56 -7.73 -0.35
N ALA A 48 -7.73 -8.67 0.09
CA ALA A 48 -7.84 -10.07 -0.31
C ALA A 48 -9.17 -10.68 0.17
N ILE A 49 -9.57 -10.40 1.40
CA ILE A 49 -10.85 -10.81 1.96
C ILE A 49 -12.01 -10.20 1.16
N LEU A 50 -11.98 -8.89 0.91
CA LEU A 50 -13.02 -8.19 0.14
C LEU A 50 -13.10 -8.70 -1.31
N LYS A 51 -11.97 -9.05 -1.93
CA LYS A 51 -11.95 -9.66 -3.26
C LYS A 51 -12.59 -11.05 -3.25
N ALA A 52 -12.31 -11.85 -2.24
CA ALA A 52 -12.92 -13.17 -2.08
C ALA A 52 -14.43 -13.07 -1.86
N ASP A 53 -14.86 -12.15 -0.99
CA ASP A 53 -16.28 -11.90 -0.72
C ASP A 53 -16.99 -11.38 -1.97
N ARG A 54 -16.40 -10.43 -2.69
CA ARG A 54 -16.92 -9.95 -3.98
C ARG A 54 -17.06 -11.10 -4.98
N ALA A 55 -16.08 -11.98 -5.09
CA ALA A 55 -16.14 -13.12 -6.00
C ALA A 55 -17.24 -14.12 -5.62
N LEU A 56 -17.50 -14.29 -4.32
CA LEU A 56 -18.60 -15.11 -3.82
C LEU A 56 -19.97 -14.47 -4.11
N ALA A 57 -20.11 -13.17 -3.85
CA ALA A 57 -21.33 -12.41 -4.08
C ALA A 57 -21.66 -12.26 -5.58
N ALA A 58 -20.64 -12.20 -6.44
CA ALA A 58 -20.80 -12.10 -7.89
C ALA A 58 -21.28 -13.40 -8.56
N ARG A 59 -21.46 -14.49 -7.80
CA ARG A 59 -21.87 -15.77 -8.38
C ARG A 59 -23.28 -15.67 -8.99
N PRO A 60 -23.48 -16.22 -10.20
CA PRO A 60 -24.79 -16.20 -10.86
C PRO A 60 -25.85 -16.97 -10.06
N GLU A 61 -25.45 -17.93 -9.24
CA GLU A 61 -26.32 -18.66 -8.30
C GLU A 61 -26.94 -17.74 -7.23
N VAL A 62 -26.21 -16.70 -6.82
CA VAL A 62 -26.64 -15.73 -5.79
C VAL A 62 -27.44 -14.59 -6.43
N ILE A 63 -27.00 -14.09 -7.58
CA ILE A 63 -27.66 -12.96 -8.28
C ILE A 63 -28.91 -13.41 -9.03
N GLY A 64 -28.92 -14.63 -9.56
CA GLY A 64 -29.95 -15.15 -10.45
C GLY A 64 -31.37 -15.12 -9.87
N PRO A 65 -31.62 -15.52 -8.60
CA PRO A 65 -32.94 -15.40 -7.99
C PRO A 65 -33.43 -13.96 -7.89
N ALA A 66 -32.58 -13.01 -7.49
CA ALA A 66 -32.93 -11.60 -7.38
C ALA A 66 -33.19 -10.96 -8.75
N ALA A 67 -32.35 -11.25 -9.74
CA ALA A 67 -32.52 -10.77 -11.11
C ALA A 67 -33.83 -11.28 -11.73
N ARG A 68 -34.16 -12.56 -11.53
CA ARG A 68 -35.43 -13.14 -12.01
C ARG A 68 -36.65 -12.53 -11.32
N ALA A 69 -36.56 -12.23 -10.02
CA ALA A 69 -37.62 -11.52 -9.31
C ALA A 69 -37.86 -10.10 -9.84
N MET A 70 -36.84 -9.49 -10.48
CA MET A 70 -36.93 -8.19 -11.15
C MET A 70 -37.33 -8.29 -12.64
N GLY A 71 -37.67 -9.50 -13.14
CA GLY A 71 -38.06 -9.71 -14.53
C GLY A 71 -36.90 -9.74 -15.53
N LEU A 72 -35.65 -9.79 -15.04
CA LEU A 72 -34.46 -9.89 -15.89
C LEU A 72 -34.25 -11.32 -16.38
N ALA A 73 -33.97 -11.47 -17.67
CA ALA A 73 -33.61 -12.74 -18.28
C ALA A 73 -32.10 -13.01 -18.17
N PRO A 74 -31.65 -14.27 -18.28
CA PRO A 74 -30.22 -14.57 -18.37
C PRO A 74 -29.55 -13.76 -19.48
N ALA A 75 -28.34 -13.26 -19.21
CA ALA A 75 -27.56 -12.56 -20.20
C ALA A 75 -27.30 -13.46 -21.42
N ARG A 76 -27.47 -12.91 -22.61
CA ARG A 76 -27.20 -13.61 -23.87
C ARG A 76 -25.70 -13.58 -24.18
N GLU A 77 -25.21 -14.53 -24.98
CA GLU A 77 -23.78 -14.65 -25.31
C GLU A 77 -23.21 -13.38 -25.97
N ASP A 78 -24.04 -12.61 -26.69
CA ASP A 78 -23.71 -11.33 -27.32
C ASP A 78 -23.60 -10.15 -26.34
N GLN A 79 -23.93 -10.35 -25.05
CA GLN A 79 -23.93 -9.32 -24.02
C GLN A 79 -22.72 -9.41 -23.07
N PHE A 80 -21.87 -10.43 -23.21
CA PHE A 80 -20.61 -10.51 -22.46
C PHE A 80 -19.56 -9.61 -23.12
N THR A 81 -19.26 -8.47 -22.50
CA THR A 81 -18.05 -7.70 -22.82
C THR A 81 -16.85 -8.37 -22.17
N GLU A 82 -15.77 -8.62 -22.93
CA GLU A 82 -14.49 -9.01 -22.34
C GLU A 82 -14.08 -7.98 -21.28
N PRO A 83 -13.60 -8.41 -20.10
CA PRO A 83 -13.18 -7.47 -19.08
C PRO A 83 -12.00 -6.65 -19.62
N ASP A 84 -12.25 -5.37 -19.86
CA ASP A 84 -11.24 -4.41 -20.30
C ASP A 84 -10.33 -4.04 -19.11
N VAL A 85 -9.43 -4.97 -18.79
CA VAL A 85 -8.42 -4.80 -17.74
C VAL A 85 -7.44 -3.67 -18.11
N GLU A 86 -7.25 -3.42 -19.41
CA GLU A 86 -6.27 -2.48 -19.94
C GLU A 86 -6.69 -1.01 -19.78
N ASN A 87 -7.96 -0.66 -20.06
CA ASN A 87 -8.48 0.68 -19.76
C ASN A 87 -8.60 0.95 -18.26
N HIS A 88 -8.84 -0.08 -17.44
CA HIS A 88 -8.90 0.09 -15.99
C HIS A 88 -7.51 0.37 -15.38
N LEU A 89 -6.45 -0.29 -15.88
CA LEU A 89 -5.05 0.01 -15.53
C LEU A 89 -4.58 1.37 -16.07
N ALA A 90 -5.23 1.91 -17.10
CA ALA A 90 -4.99 3.25 -17.64
C ALA A 90 -5.64 4.38 -16.85
N ALA A 91 -6.70 4.10 -16.11
CA ALA A 91 -7.40 5.06 -15.27
C ALA A 91 -6.81 5.21 -13.85
N LEU A 92 -5.86 4.36 -13.47
CA LEU A 92 -5.19 4.46 -12.17
C LEU A 92 -4.09 5.54 -12.16
N PRO A 93 -3.99 6.37 -11.11
CA PRO A 93 -2.93 7.37 -10.99
C PRO A 93 -1.54 6.72 -11.05
N ASN A 94 -0.57 7.42 -11.64
CA ASN A 94 0.75 6.88 -12.00
C ASN A 94 1.50 6.21 -10.83
N GLU A 95 1.26 6.63 -9.58
CA GLU A 95 1.88 6.08 -8.38
C GLU A 95 1.59 4.58 -8.18
N THR A 96 0.42 4.08 -8.63
CA THR A 96 0.06 2.65 -8.55
C THR A 96 0.70 1.78 -9.64
N ARG A 97 1.19 2.37 -10.74
CA ARG A 97 1.81 1.64 -11.85
C ARG A 97 3.26 1.26 -11.55
N GLU A 98 3.99 2.10 -10.82
CA GLU A 98 5.39 1.82 -10.45
C GLU A 98 5.52 0.69 -9.42
N ALA A 99 4.58 0.58 -8.47
CA ALA A 99 4.56 -0.50 -7.48
C ALA A 99 4.32 -1.90 -8.07
N ALA A 100 3.69 -2.00 -9.24
CA ALA A 100 3.44 -3.27 -9.94
C ALA A 100 4.55 -3.64 -10.95
N GLY A 101 5.42 -2.69 -11.32
CA GLY A 101 6.48 -2.88 -12.32
C GLY A 101 7.86 -3.25 -11.76
N SER A 102 8.08 -3.17 -10.45
CA SER A 102 9.40 -3.38 -9.81
C SER A 102 9.60 -4.81 -9.26
N SER A 103 9.16 -5.82 -10.00
CA SER A 103 9.52 -7.22 -9.75
C SER A 103 9.69 -7.95 -11.08
N ARG A 104 10.72 -7.56 -11.81
CA ARG A 104 11.39 -8.39 -12.82
C ARG A 104 12.89 -8.17 -12.74
#